data_AF-A0A0K8MEL9-F1
#
_entry.id   AF-A0A0K8MEL9-F1
#
_cell.length_a   1.000
_cell.length_b   1.000
_cell.length_c   1.000
_cell.angle_alpha   90.00
_cell.angle_beta   90.00
_cell.angle_gamma   90.00
#
_symmetry.space_group_name_H-M   'P 1'
#
loop_
_entity.id
_entity.type
_entity.pdbx_description
1 polymer ?
#
loop_
_entity_poly.entity_id
_entity_poly.type
_entity_poly.pdbx_seq_one_letter_code
_entity_poly.pdbx_strand_id
1 'polypeptide(L)' 'MTDYLPSPICLPAFKGRKFEINFEGGDVTSDGSILLLQQMDRKLGLTKKIAGRLCDPRDPSRVKHD' A
#
# COMPACT_ATOMS: atom_id res chain seq x y z
N MET A 1 19.00 -6.49 18.30
CA MET A 1 17.76 -5.79 18.66
C MET A 1 17.82 -4.44 17.99
N THR A 2 17.13 -4.26 16.87
CA THR A 2 17.04 -2.97 16.18
C THR A 2 15.78 -2.27 16.69
N ASP A 3 15.98 -1.23 17.49
CA ASP A 3 14.91 -0.34 17.95
C ASP A 3 14.42 0.50 16.77
N TYR A 4 13.52 -0.07 15.98
CA TYR A 4 12.87 0.62 14.86
C TYR A 4 11.66 1.36 15.43
N LEU A 5 11.85 2.58 15.91
CA LEU A 5 10.71 3.46 16.14
C LEU A 5 10.10 3.79 14.77
N PRO A 6 8.85 3.36 14.48
CA PRO A 6 8.25 3.62 13.18
C PRO A 6 8.07 5.13 13.02
N SER A 7 8.81 5.73 12.09
CA SER A 7 8.59 7.13 11.71
C SER A 7 7.13 7.32 11.28
N PRO A 8 6.41 8.36 11.75
CA PRO A 8 5.03 8.59 11.39
C PRO A 8 4.89 8.68 9.86
N ILE A 9 4.03 7.84 9.30
CA ILE A 9 3.80 7.80 7.86
C ILE A 9 2.77 8.89 7.53
N CYS A 10 3.20 9.89 6.77
CA CYS A 10 2.34 10.98 6.35
C CYS A 10 1.55 10.59 5.10
N LEU A 11 0.25 10.37 5.27
CA LEU A 11 -0.66 10.10 4.17
C LEU A 11 -0.90 11.36 3.32
N PRO A 12 -1.35 11.23 2.06
CA PRO A 12 -1.72 12.38 1.26
C PRO A 12 -2.86 13.13 1.98
N ALA A 13 -2.82 14.45 1.92
CA ALA A 13 -3.84 15.25 2.60
C ALA A 13 -5.23 14.96 2.01
N PHE A 14 -6.15 14.45 2.82
CA PHE A 14 -7.55 14.29 2.43
C PHE A 14 -8.32 15.55 2.83
N LYS A 15 -8.93 16.24 1.86
CA LYS A 15 -9.58 17.56 2.07
C LYS A 15 -8.66 18.61 2.73
N GLY A 16 -7.37 18.60 2.41
CA GLY A 16 -6.39 19.57 2.94
C GLY A 16 -5.93 19.32 4.38
N ARG A 17 -6.42 18.27 5.05
CA ARG A 17 -5.94 17.87 6.37
C ARG A 17 -4.82 16.84 6.24
N LYS A 18 -3.69 17.11 6.90
CA LYS A 18 -2.62 16.12 7.07
C LYS A 18 -3.06 15.09 8.10
N PHE A 19 -2.86 13.81 7.78
CA PHE A 19 -3.13 12.70 8.66
C PHE A 19 -1.82 12.02 9.01
N GLU A 20 -1.57 11.89 10.31
CA GLU A 20 -0.48 11.08 10.87
C GLU A 20 -1.10 9.84 11.50
N ILE A 21 -0.52 8.68 11.22
CA ILE A 21 -1.01 7.39 11.72
C ILE A 21 0.09 6.75 12.55
N ASN A 22 -0.28 6.27 13.73
CA ASN A 22 0.55 5.42 14.57
C ASN A 22 0.06 3.96 14.45
N PHE A 23 0.97 3.03 14.18
CA PHE A 23 0.70 1.59 14.04
C PHE A 23 0.99 0.79 15.32
N GLU A 24 1.25 1.45 16.44
CA GLU A 24 1.41 0.80 17.76
C GLU A 24 0.11 0.19 18.30
N GLY A 25 -1.04 0.41 17.66
CA GLY A 25 -2.37 0.03 18.14
C GLY A 25 -2.73 -1.47 18.11
N GLY A 26 -1.82 -2.38 17.74
CA GLY A 26 -2.13 -3.81 17.59
C GLY A 26 -2.96 -4.13 16.34
N ASP A 27 -3.68 -5.25 16.32
CA ASP A 27 -4.48 -5.73 15.18
C ASP A 27 -5.77 -4.91 14.93
N VAL A 28 -5.61 -3.62 14.66
CA VAL A 28 -6.71 -2.74 14.25
C VAL A 28 -6.75 -2.69 12.73
N THR A 29 -7.72 -3.39 12.16
CA THR A 29 -7.99 -3.32 10.72
C THR A 29 -8.82 -2.09 10.42
N SER A 30 -8.26 -1.17 9.64
CA SER A 30 -8.95 0.04 9.15
C SER A 30 -8.83 0.07 7.63
N ASP A 31 -9.87 0.52 6.93
CA ASP A 31 -9.82 0.78 5.48
C ASP A 31 -8.74 1.82 5.10
N GLY A 32 -8.28 2.63 6.06
CA GLY A 32 -7.12 3.51 5.88
C GLY A 32 -5.80 2.78 5.62
N SER A 33 -5.70 1.50 5.98
CA SER A 33 -4.51 0.67 5.73
C SER A 33 -4.23 0.47 4.24
N ILE A 34 -5.24 0.50 3.37
CA ILE A 34 -5.05 0.31 1.92
C ILE A 34 -4.36 1.52 1.28
N LEU A 35 -4.64 2.73 1.76
CA LEU A 35 -3.99 3.96 1.29
C LEU A 35 -2.51 4.00 1.72
N LEU A 36 -2.22 3.51 2.92
CA LEU A 36 -0.85 3.34 3.40
C LEU A 36 -0.07 2.34 2.53
N LEU A 37 -0.64 1.15 2.32
CA LEU A 37 -0.03 0.12 1.50
C LEU A 37 0.23 0.63 0.09
N GLN A 38 -0.71 1.40 -0.48
CA GLN A 38 -0.53 2.05 -1.78
C GLN A 38 0.62 3.07 -1.77
N GLN A 39 0.76 3.92 -0.74
CA GLN A 39 1.88 4.86 -0.65
C GLN A 39 3.23 4.15 -0.51
N MET A 40 3.29 3.11 0.32
CA MET A 40 4.49 2.28 0.46
C MET A 40 4.86 1.61 -0.86
N ASP A 41 3.87 1.03 -1.55
CA ASP A 41 4.09 0.42 -2.86
C ASP A 41 4.51 1.45 -3.91
N ARG A 42 3.99 2.68 -3.89
CA ARG A 42 4.47 3.77 -4.77
C ARG A 42 5.94 4.11 -4.52
N LYS A 43 6.42 4.06 -3.27
CA LYS A 43 7.83 4.31 -2.92
C LYS A 43 8.74 3.14 -3.30
N LEU A 44 8.30 1.90 -3.09
CA LEU A 44 9.13 0.70 -3.24
C LEU A 44 9.00 0.02 -4.62
N GLY A 45 7.88 0.29 -5.31
CA GLY A 45 7.50 -0.29 -6.60
C GLY A 45 7.30 -1.80 -6.57
N LEU A 46 6.84 -2.38 -5.46
CA LEU A 46 6.79 -3.84 -5.26
C LEU A 46 5.79 -4.49 -6.22
N THR A 47 4.56 -3.97 -6.29
CA THR A 47 3.52 -4.50 -7.17
C THR A 47 3.98 -4.46 -8.61
N LYS A 48 4.62 -3.37 -9.06
CA LYS A 48 5.15 -3.26 -10.43
C LYS A 48 6.26 -4.29 -10.71
N LYS A 49 7.18 -4.50 -9.76
CA LYS A 49 8.27 -5.49 -9.88
C LYS A 49 7.75 -6.93 -9.91
N ILE A 50 6.68 -7.22 -9.17
CA ILE A 50 6.04 -8.54 -9.11
C ILE A 50 5.17 -8.78 -10.34
N ALA A 51 4.41 -7.77 -10.78
CA ALA A 51 3.49 -7.88 -11.91
C ALA A 51 4.18 -8.38 -13.19
N GLY A 52 5.40 -7.91 -13.48
CA GLY A 52 6.17 -8.39 -14.65
C GLY A 52 6.68 -9.84 -14.54
N ARG A 53 6.61 -10.45 -13.35
CA ARG A 53 6.99 -11.86 -13.12
C ARG A 53 5.79 -12.78 -12.91
N LEU A 54 4.59 -12.21 -12.74
CA LEU A 54 3.39 -12.98 -12.53
C LEU A 54 2.91 -13.50 -13.89
N CYS A 55 3.12 -14.79 -14.15
CA CYS A 55 2.51 -15.44 -15.30
C CYS A 55 1.00 -15.44 -15.12
N ASP A 56 0.28 -14.79 -16.03
CA ASP A 56 -1.17 -14.80 -16.08
C ASP A 56 -1.63 -15.95 -16.98
N PRO A 57 -2.19 -17.05 -16.43
CA PRO A 57 -2.63 -18.18 -17.22
C PRO A 57 -3.99 -17.93 -17.93
N ARG A 58 -4.62 -16.78 -17.68
CA ARG A 58 -5.92 -16.46 -18.26
C ARG A 58 -5.77 -16.21 -19.76
N ASP A 59 -6.75 -16.68 -20.53
CA ASP A 59 -6.88 -16.39 -21.96
C ASP A 59 -7.09 -14.88 -22.15
N PRO A 60 -6.16 -14.15 -22.80
CA PRO A 60 -6.27 -12.70 -22.98
C PRO A 60 -7.54 -12.26 -23.70
N SER A 61 -8.13 -13.11 -24.56
CA SER A 61 -9.37 -12.80 -25.27
C SER A 61 -10.60 -12.73 -24.35
N ARG A 62 -10.47 -13.24 -23.11
CA ARG A 62 -11.53 -13.29 -22.10
C ARG A 62 -11.30 -12.31 -20.94
N VAL A 63 -10.24 -11.50 -20.98
CA VAL A 63 -9.94 -10.51 -19.94
C VAL A 63 -10.54 -9.16 -20.32
N LYS A 64 -11.41 -8.61 -19.45
CA LYS A 64 -11.90 -7.23 -19.53
C LYS A 64 -11.14 -6.36 -18.53
N HIS A 65 -10.69 -5.19 -18.98
CA HIS A 65 -9.85 -4.26 -18.20
C HIS A 65 -10.55 -2.95 -17.82
N ASP A 66 -11.88 -2.88 -18.03
CA ASP A 66 -12.73 -1.70 -17.79
C ASP A 66 -12.47 -1.01 -16.44
#